data_AF-A0A3P8VF40-F1
#
_entry.id   AF-A0A3P8VF40-F1
#
_cell.length_a   1.000
_cell.length_b   1.000
_cell.length_c   1.000
_cell.angle_alpha   90.00
_cell.angle_beta   90.00
_cell.angle_gamma   90.00
#
_symmetry.space_group_name_H-M   'P 1'
#
loop_
_entity.id
_entity.type
_entity.pdbx_description
1 polymer ?
#
loop_
_entity_poly.entity_id
_entity_poly.type
_entity_poly.pdbx_seq_one_letter_code
_entity_poly.pdbx_strand_id
1 'polypeptide(L)'
;MPQSLFFFPKCPHLIPRHQIQGQRRKKSATPVLRITQLDALELDSSLEQLVWTQFSQCFQNFRPGILTPVEPELRTLLHLLLWRFTLYSKCASVGQSLLNLHYHNTLFLQQGLRCLTLVSGIAQLANLVNFLIFIRKGRHPVLAERIVGAQAVSTQPNMIRDIDYQFMNRELLWHGFAEFLIFLLPLINTRKLKATVSSFVFGGDRARGEGTTEGQQLWKECGLCGEWPTMPHTVGCRHVFCYYCIKSHSIADTCLTCPKCGAEAGQPQPVKMNVEMTEM
;
A
#
# COMPACT_ATOMS: atom_id res chain seq x y z
N MET A 1 13.08 -25.21 92.67
CA MET A 1 14.40 -25.03 92.04
C MET A 1 14.90 -26.39 91.59
N PRO A 2 15.43 -26.60 90.36
CA PRO A 2 15.43 -25.77 89.15
C PRO A 2 14.71 -26.45 87.94
N GLN A 3 14.13 -25.69 87.00
CA GLN A 3 14.58 -25.40 85.60
C GLN A 3 14.56 -26.64 84.67
N SER A 4 13.96 -26.64 83.47
CA SER A 4 13.99 -25.62 82.43
C SER A 4 12.92 -25.87 81.35
N LEU A 5 12.46 -24.77 80.77
CA LEU A 5 11.59 -24.63 79.60
C LEU A 5 12.31 -25.06 78.32
N PHE A 6 11.60 -25.68 77.37
CA PHE A 6 11.56 -25.17 75.98
C PHE A 6 10.29 -25.67 75.27
N PHE A 7 9.55 -24.68 74.78
CA PHE A 7 8.27 -24.75 74.09
C PHE A 7 8.49 -25.13 72.62
N PHE A 8 7.82 -26.18 72.13
CA PHE A 8 7.48 -26.35 70.71
C PHE A 8 6.09 -27.01 70.65
N PRO A 9 5.03 -26.31 70.19
CA PRO A 9 3.74 -26.95 70.01
C PRO A 9 3.74 -27.80 68.74
N LYS A 10 3.26 -29.03 68.95
CA LYS A 10 2.94 -30.10 68.01
C LYS A 10 2.34 -29.60 66.68
N CYS A 11 2.87 -30.14 65.57
CA CYS A 11 2.03 -30.44 64.40
C CYS A 11 1.20 -31.70 64.70
N PRO A 12 -0.10 -31.69 64.40
CA PRO A 12 -0.79 -32.90 64.02
C PRO A 12 -1.27 -32.82 62.56
N HIS A 13 -0.79 -33.81 61.84
CA HIS A 13 -1.41 -34.48 60.70
C HIS A 13 -2.94 -34.31 60.51
N LEU A 14 -3.30 -34.46 59.22
CA LEU A 14 -4.54 -35.03 58.66
C LEU A 14 -5.63 -34.06 58.16
N ILE A 15 -5.61 -33.96 56.83
CA ILE A 15 -6.66 -33.55 55.90
C ILE A 15 -7.97 -34.31 56.18
N PRO A 16 -9.13 -33.66 56.01
CA PRO A 16 -10.17 -34.26 55.16
C PRO A 16 -10.57 -33.36 53.99
N ARG A 17 -10.64 -33.98 52.80
CA ARG A 17 -11.41 -33.52 51.65
C ARG A 17 -12.87 -33.37 52.07
N HIS A 18 -13.49 -32.21 51.85
CA HIS A 18 -14.58 -32.06 50.87
C HIS A 18 -14.99 -30.59 50.74
N GLN A 19 -15.22 -30.22 49.47
CA GLN A 19 -15.80 -29.02 48.88
C GLN A 19 -16.58 -28.09 49.81
N ILE A 20 -16.53 -26.76 49.59
CA ILE A 20 -17.65 -25.94 49.07
C ILE A 20 -17.11 -24.63 48.44
N GLN A 21 -17.38 -24.49 47.13
CA GLN A 21 -17.54 -23.24 46.35
C GLN A 21 -16.37 -22.24 46.27
N GLY A 22 -15.48 -22.50 45.31
CA GLY A 22 -14.88 -21.44 44.52
C GLY A 22 -15.98 -20.69 43.76
N GLN A 23 -16.46 -19.58 44.33
CA GLN A 23 -17.22 -18.59 43.58
C GLN A 23 -16.32 -18.09 42.43
N ARG A 24 -16.59 -18.57 41.21
CA ARG A 24 -16.32 -17.79 40.00
C ARG A 24 -17.12 -16.49 40.14
N ARG A 25 -16.55 -15.50 40.83
CA ARG A 25 -16.97 -14.11 40.70
C ARG A 25 -16.87 -13.82 39.21
N LYS A 26 -18.01 -13.62 38.53
CA LYS A 26 -18.04 -12.82 37.31
C LYS A 26 -17.36 -11.51 37.71
N LYS A 27 -16.10 -11.32 37.31
CA LYS A 27 -15.40 -10.05 37.50
C LYS A 27 -16.23 -9.04 36.72
N SER A 28 -17.04 -8.25 37.44
CA SER A 28 -17.62 -7.03 36.87
C SER A 28 -16.44 -6.21 36.37
N ALA A 29 -16.32 -6.06 35.06
CA ALA A 29 -15.28 -5.26 34.46
C ALA A 29 -15.34 -3.87 35.09
N THR A 30 -14.24 -3.42 35.71
CA THR A 30 -14.15 -2.05 36.20
C THR A 30 -14.26 -1.13 34.99
N PRO A 31 -15.24 -0.21 34.95
CA PRO A 31 -15.37 0.71 33.82
C PRO A 31 -14.10 1.55 33.73
N VAL A 32 -13.53 1.60 32.53
CA VAL A 32 -12.32 2.37 32.24
C VAL A 32 -12.65 3.86 32.30
N LEU A 33 -11.73 4.68 32.83
CA LEU A 33 -11.86 6.14 32.84
C LEU A 33 -11.95 6.68 31.41
N ARG A 34 -12.86 7.63 31.18
CA ARG A 34 -13.04 8.24 29.84
C ARG A 34 -11.76 8.91 29.33
N ILE A 35 -10.96 9.48 30.23
CA ILE A 35 -9.67 10.09 29.86
C ILE A 35 -8.74 9.06 29.22
N THR A 36 -8.61 7.87 29.81
CA THR A 36 -7.73 6.81 29.32
C THR A 36 -8.20 6.21 27.99
N GLN A 37 -9.51 6.24 27.73
CA GLN A 37 -10.06 5.88 26.42
C GLN A 37 -9.75 6.93 25.35
N LEU A 38 -9.76 8.22 25.73
CA LEU A 38 -9.41 9.32 24.85
C LEU A 38 -7.90 9.34 24.55
N ASP A 39 -7.07 9.10 25.57
CA ASP A 39 -5.62 8.97 25.43
C ASP A 39 -5.25 7.81 24.48
N ALA A 40 -5.96 6.68 24.56
CA ALA A 40 -5.77 5.56 23.64
C ALA A 40 -6.03 5.95 22.18
N LEU A 41 -7.07 6.77 21.97
CA LEU A 41 -7.49 7.22 20.63
C LEU A 41 -6.52 8.27 20.06
N GLU A 42 -6.00 9.16 20.90
CA GLU A 42 -4.95 10.12 20.50
C GLU A 42 -3.62 9.41 20.17
N LEU A 43 -3.30 8.32 20.87
CA LEU A 43 -2.15 7.49 20.53
C LEU A 43 -2.33 6.81 19.16
N ASP A 44 -3.52 6.31 18.87
CA ASP A 44 -3.82 5.66 17.59
C ASP A 44 -3.72 6.66 16.42
N SER A 45 -4.20 7.91 16.58
CA SER A 45 -4.06 8.96 15.56
C SER A 45 -2.61 9.40 15.36
N SER A 46 -1.83 9.50 16.44
CA SER A 46 -0.40 9.82 16.38
C SER A 46 0.40 8.72 15.67
N LEU A 47 0.05 7.45 15.92
CA LEU A 47 0.67 6.31 15.26
C LEU A 47 0.33 6.28 13.76
N GLU A 48 -0.94 6.51 13.40
CA GLU A 48 -1.36 6.65 12.01
C GLU A 48 -0.49 7.69 11.30
N GLN A 49 -0.34 8.87 11.89
CA GLN A 49 0.44 9.96 11.31
C GLN A 49 1.90 9.53 11.09
N LEU A 50 2.52 8.89 12.08
CA LEU A 50 3.91 8.45 11.99
C LEU A 50 4.10 7.36 10.92
N VAL A 51 3.19 6.38 10.85
CA VAL A 51 3.26 5.34 9.82
C VAL A 51 3.04 5.95 8.44
N TRP A 52 2.07 6.86 8.30
CA TRP A 52 1.82 7.57 7.05
C TRP A 52 2.99 8.42 6.60
N THR A 53 3.68 9.12 7.52
CA THR A 53 4.85 9.93 7.18
C THR A 53 6.01 9.06 6.71
N GLN A 54 6.27 7.93 7.38
CA GLN A 54 7.33 7.00 6.96
C GLN A 54 6.96 6.31 5.63
N PHE A 55 5.71 5.94 5.46
CA PHE A 55 5.20 5.36 4.22
C PHE A 55 5.35 6.36 3.06
N SER A 56 4.93 7.61 3.25
CA SER A 56 5.06 8.68 2.24
C SER A 56 6.51 9.01 1.92
N GLN A 57 7.41 8.92 2.91
CA GLN A 57 8.86 9.09 2.71
C GLN A 57 9.43 8.08 1.71
N CYS A 58 8.94 6.83 1.71
CA CYS A 58 9.35 5.83 0.73
C CYS A 58 8.93 6.16 -0.71
N PHE A 59 7.90 6.99 -0.89
CA PHE A 59 7.39 7.41 -2.21
C PHE A 59 7.87 8.80 -2.65
N GLN A 60 8.79 9.44 -1.91
CA GLN A 60 9.31 10.78 -2.24
C GLN A 60 10.03 10.88 -3.60
N ASN A 61 10.50 9.75 -4.14
CA ASN A 61 11.15 9.71 -5.46
C ASN A 61 10.17 9.50 -6.63
N PHE A 62 8.87 9.32 -6.35
CA PHE A 62 7.84 9.22 -7.39
C PHE A 62 7.30 10.61 -7.78
N ARG A 63 6.86 10.75 -9.04
CA ARG A 63 6.35 12.02 -9.57
C ARG A 63 5.22 12.60 -8.69
N PRO A 64 5.31 13.87 -8.27
CA PRO A 64 4.20 14.55 -7.61
C PRO A 64 3.07 14.73 -8.65
N GLY A 65 1.98 13.99 -8.48
CA GLY A 65 0.83 14.01 -9.40
C GLY A 65 0.16 12.65 -9.61
N ILE A 66 0.88 11.54 -9.39
CA ILE A 66 0.26 10.20 -9.39
C ILE A 66 -0.32 9.87 -8.00
N LEU A 67 0.31 10.38 -6.94
CA LEU A 67 -0.12 10.10 -5.56
C LEU A 67 -1.34 10.89 -5.10
N THR A 68 -1.58 12.08 -5.64
CA THR A 68 -2.67 12.96 -5.17
C THR A 68 -4.09 12.38 -5.31
N PRO A 69 -4.45 11.63 -6.37
CA PRO A 69 -5.78 10.99 -6.44
C PRO A 69 -5.89 9.69 -5.63
N VAL A 70 -4.77 9.00 -5.35
CA VAL A 70 -4.75 7.66 -4.70
C VAL A 70 -4.45 7.75 -3.19
N GLU A 71 -3.96 8.90 -2.72
CA GLU A 71 -3.69 9.19 -1.32
C GLU A 71 -4.80 8.78 -0.33
N PRO A 72 -6.09 9.13 -0.55
CA PRO A 72 -7.15 8.75 0.40
C PRO A 72 -7.37 7.24 0.46
N GLU A 73 -7.28 6.52 -0.66
CA GLU A 73 -7.44 5.06 -0.73
C GLU A 73 -6.27 4.32 -0.07
N LEU A 74 -5.07 4.87 -0.20
CA LEU A 74 -3.87 4.28 0.37
C LEU A 74 -3.85 4.44 1.90
N ARG A 75 -4.34 5.59 2.39
CA ARG A 75 -4.49 5.86 3.82
C ARG A 75 -5.55 4.97 4.46
N THR A 76 -6.70 4.79 3.82
CA THR A 76 -7.74 3.85 4.31
C THR A 76 -7.27 2.40 4.28
N LEU A 77 -6.51 2.00 3.26
CA LEU A 77 -5.90 0.68 3.17
C LEU A 77 -4.86 0.44 4.27
N LEU A 78 -3.98 1.41 4.53
CA LEU A 78 -3.01 1.36 5.62
C LEU A 78 -3.71 1.19 6.98
N HIS A 79 -4.77 1.97 7.20
CA HIS A 79 -5.65 1.85 8.36
C HIS A 79 -6.28 0.48 8.50
N LEU A 80 -6.84 -0.04 7.42
CA LEU A 80 -7.48 -1.34 7.41
C LEU A 80 -6.47 -2.47 7.69
N LEU A 81 -5.23 -2.35 7.20
CA LEU A 81 -4.16 -3.29 7.49
C LEU A 81 -3.72 -3.22 8.95
N LEU A 82 -3.45 -2.04 9.49
CA LEU A 82 -3.08 -1.86 10.90
C LEU A 82 -4.19 -2.39 11.82
N TRP A 83 -5.44 -2.03 11.53
CA TRP A 83 -6.62 -2.53 12.24
C TRP A 83 -6.71 -4.05 12.17
N ARG A 84 -6.57 -4.65 10.97
CA ARG A 84 -6.62 -6.10 10.77
C ARG A 84 -5.51 -6.83 11.50
N PHE A 85 -4.26 -6.38 11.44
CA PHE A 85 -3.15 -7.05 12.11
C PHE A 85 -3.23 -6.90 13.64
N THR A 86 -3.63 -5.73 14.15
CA THR A 86 -3.63 -5.47 15.60
C THR A 86 -4.86 -6.05 16.30
N LEU A 87 -6.06 -5.90 15.73
CA LEU A 87 -7.28 -6.41 16.37
C LEU A 87 -7.45 -7.92 16.23
N TYR A 88 -7.01 -8.50 15.10
CA TYR A 88 -7.06 -9.95 14.92
C TYR A 88 -6.13 -10.68 15.90
N SER A 89 -4.95 -10.12 16.18
CA SER A 89 -3.99 -10.76 17.07
C SER A 89 -4.21 -10.48 18.57
N LYS A 90 -4.65 -9.28 18.96
CA LYS A 90 -4.65 -8.89 20.40
C LYS A 90 -5.96 -8.36 20.95
N CYS A 91 -7.04 -8.28 20.17
CA CYS A 91 -8.34 -7.77 20.66
C CYS A 91 -8.24 -6.36 21.30
N ALA A 92 -7.28 -5.56 20.84
CA ALA A 92 -7.01 -4.18 21.28
C ALA A 92 -6.50 -3.38 20.08
N SER A 93 -6.74 -2.06 20.04
CA SER A 93 -5.98 -1.17 19.14
C SER A 93 -4.55 -1.02 19.66
N VAL A 94 -3.67 -0.37 18.89
CA VAL A 94 -2.27 -0.24 19.32
C VAL A 94 -2.19 0.67 20.54
N GLY A 95 -2.89 1.80 20.54
CA GLY A 95 -3.02 2.71 21.68
C GLY A 95 -3.68 2.06 22.89
N GLN A 96 -4.75 1.28 22.69
CA GLN A 96 -5.37 0.49 23.76
C GLN A 96 -4.37 -0.52 24.37
N SER A 97 -3.60 -1.22 23.53
CA SER A 97 -2.60 -2.20 24.00
C SER A 97 -1.47 -1.55 24.79
N LEU A 98 -1.08 -0.32 24.46
CA LEU A 98 -0.05 0.45 25.18
C LEU A 98 -0.54 0.92 26.55
N LEU A 99 -1.84 1.22 26.67
CA LEU A 99 -2.48 1.61 27.93
C LEU A 99 -3.08 0.43 28.70
N ASN A 100 -2.76 -0.81 28.31
CA ASN A 100 -3.25 -2.04 28.92
C ASN A 100 -4.79 -2.13 28.96
N LEU A 101 -5.43 -1.59 27.93
CA LEU A 101 -6.86 -1.68 27.65
C LEU A 101 -7.10 -2.79 26.61
N HIS A 102 -8.21 -3.51 26.78
CA HIS A 102 -8.63 -4.52 25.81
C HIS A 102 -10.15 -4.51 25.67
N TYR A 103 -10.65 -4.92 24.51
CA TYR A 103 -12.08 -5.08 24.28
C TYR A 103 -12.61 -6.33 24.98
N HIS A 104 -13.55 -6.13 25.90
CA HIS A 104 -14.16 -7.21 26.70
C HIS A 104 -15.11 -8.12 25.91
N ASN A 105 -15.44 -7.79 24.66
CA ASN A 105 -16.48 -8.49 23.89
C ASN A 105 -16.03 -8.92 22.48
N THR A 106 -14.79 -9.40 22.33
CA THR A 106 -14.27 -9.93 21.06
C THR A 106 -14.70 -11.36 20.76
N LEU A 107 -15.28 -12.06 21.75
CA LEU A 107 -15.73 -13.45 21.63
C LEU A 107 -16.83 -13.62 20.56
N PHE A 108 -17.77 -12.68 20.42
CA PHE A 108 -18.87 -12.80 19.45
C PHE A 108 -18.38 -12.61 18.00
N LEU A 109 -17.50 -11.63 17.77
CA LEU A 109 -16.84 -11.41 16.48
C LEU A 109 -15.93 -12.59 16.10
N GLN A 110 -15.15 -13.09 17.06
CA GLN A 110 -14.28 -14.24 16.86
C GLN A 110 -15.08 -15.53 16.61
N GLN A 111 -16.20 -15.75 17.31
CA GLN A 111 -17.08 -16.90 17.08
C GLN A 111 -17.78 -16.81 15.72
N GLY A 112 -18.22 -15.63 15.30
CA GLY A 112 -18.82 -15.39 13.98
C GLY A 112 -17.83 -15.67 12.85
N LEU A 113 -16.61 -15.13 12.92
CA LEU A 113 -15.57 -15.43 11.93
C LEU A 113 -15.17 -16.91 11.93
N ARG A 114 -15.11 -17.57 13.09
CA ARG A 114 -14.83 -19.02 13.17
C ARG A 114 -15.94 -19.87 12.59
N CYS A 115 -17.21 -19.49 12.80
CA CYS A 115 -18.32 -20.18 12.15
C CYS A 115 -18.26 -19.99 10.64
N LEU A 116 -17.95 -18.78 10.17
CA LEU A 116 -17.82 -18.50 8.74
C LEU A 116 -16.67 -19.31 8.10
N THR A 117 -15.53 -19.44 8.77
CA THR A 117 -14.42 -20.26 8.26
C THR A 117 -14.74 -21.76 8.30
N LEU A 118 -15.47 -22.24 9.32
CA LEU A 118 -15.95 -23.63 9.36
C LEU A 118 -16.98 -23.92 8.27
N VAL A 119 -17.96 -23.04 8.08
CA VAL A 119 -18.97 -23.15 7.01
C VAL A 119 -18.29 -23.14 5.63
N SER A 120 -17.32 -22.24 5.43
CA SER A 120 -16.50 -22.23 4.21
C SER A 120 -15.73 -23.54 4.01
N GLY A 121 -15.13 -24.09 5.07
CA GLY A 121 -14.41 -25.37 5.01
C GLY A 121 -15.34 -26.54 4.68
N ILE A 122 -16.52 -26.61 5.30
CA ILE A 122 -17.54 -27.62 5.01
C ILE A 122 -18.02 -27.51 3.56
N ALA A 123 -18.26 -26.28 3.07
CA ALA A 123 -18.66 -26.04 1.68
C ALA A 123 -17.58 -26.47 0.68
N GLN A 124 -16.30 -26.20 0.97
CA GLN A 124 -15.18 -26.66 0.14
C GLN A 124 -15.06 -28.19 0.14
N LEU A 125 -15.22 -28.83 1.30
CA LEU A 125 -15.17 -30.29 1.41
C LEU A 125 -16.35 -30.94 0.68
N ALA A 126 -17.54 -30.35 0.76
CA ALA A 126 -18.70 -30.78 -0.01
C ALA A 126 -18.46 -30.64 -1.52
N ASN A 127 -17.82 -29.56 -1.98
CA ASN A 127 -17.46 -29.36 -3.39
C ASN A 127 -16.43 -30.41 -3.84
N LEU A 128 -15.42 -30.71 -3.01
CA LEU A 128 -14.43 -31.74 -3.28
C LEU A 128 -15.08 -33.12 -3.41
N VAL A 129 -15.98 -33.47 -2.47
CA VAL A 129 -16.74 -34.73 -2.54
C VAL A 129 -17.62 -34.76 -3.78
N ASN A 130 -18.27 -33.65 -4.14
CA ASN A 130 -19.05 -33.56 -5.37
C ASN A 130 -18.19 -33.81 -6.61
N PHE A 131 -17.02 -33.18 -6.67
CA PHE A 131 -16.05 -33.34 -7.74
C PHE A 131 -15.52 -34.78 -7.84
N LEU A 132 -15.22 -35.44 -6.72
CA LEU A 132 -14.80 -36.85 -6.71
C LEU A 132 -15.91 -37.78 -7.23
N ILE A 133 -17.18 -37.49 -6.88
CA ILE A 133 -18.32 -38.23 -7.42
C ILE A 133 -18.52 -37.91 -8.91
N PHE A 134 -18.25 -36.67 -9.33
CA PHE A 134 -18.28 -36.26 -10.73
C PHE A 134 -17.21 -37.00 -11.56
N ILE A 135 -15.97 -37.14 -11.08
CA ILE A 135 -14.94 -37.93 -11.77
C ILE A 135 -15.38 -39.39 -11.94
N ARG A 136 -16.11 -39.97 -10.98
CA ARG A 136 -16.58 -41.36 -11.08
C ARG A 136 -17.85 -41.55 -11.94
N LYS A 137 -18.81 -40.61 -11.90
CA LYS A 137 -20.14 -40.77 -12.53
C LYS A 137 -20.37 -39.86 -13.74
N GLY A 138 -19.58 -38.80 -13.92
CA GLY A 138 -19.63 -37.87 -15.05
C GLY A 138 -20.87 -36.97 -15.16
N ARG A 139 -21.76 -36.91 -14.15
CA ARG A 139 -23.08 -36.25 -14.29
C ARG A 139 -23.15 -34.77 -13.92
N HIS A 140 -22.66 -34.35 -12.75
CA HIS A 140 -22.84 -32.99 -12.22
C HIS A 140 -21.51 -32.37 -11.76
N PRO A 141 -20.89 -31.46 -12.53
CA PRO A 141 -19.62 -30.83 -12.17
C PRO A 141 -19.72 -29.91 -10.93
N VAL A 142 -20.86 -29.25 -10.70
CA VAL A 142 -21.03 -28.28 -9.62
C VAL A 142 -22.04 -28.76 -8.57
N LEU A 143 -21.81 -28.46 -7.28
CA LEU A 143 -22.76 -28.76 -6.19
C LEU A 143 -24.13 -28.13 -6.43
N ALA A 144 -24.16 -26.89 -6.91
CA ALA A 144 -25.39 -26.16 -7.21
C ALA A 144 -26.25 -26.89 -8.26
N GLU A 145 -25.63 -27.43 -9.31
CA GLU A 145 -26.32 -28.23 -10.33
C GLU A 145 -26.88 -29.53 -9.77
N ARG A 146 -26.17 -30.16 -8.82
CA ARG A 146 -26.69 -31.35 -8.13
C ARG A 146 -27.89 -31.02 -7.24
N ILE A 147 -27.90 -29.86 -6.58
CA ILE A 147 -29.05 -29.43 -5.74
C ILE A 147 -30.26 -29.10 -6.62
N VAL A 148 -30.03 -28.45 -7.75
CA VAL A 148 -31.09 -28.05 -8.70
C VAL A 148 -31.51 -29.21 -9.62
N GLY A 149 -30.69 -30.26 -9.74
CA GLY A 149 -30.93 -31.40 -10.63
C GLY A 149 -30.66 -31.10 -12.11
N ALA A 150 -29.95 -30.01 -12.43
CA ALA A 150 -29.63 -29.61 -13.79
C ALA A 150 -28.60 -30.58 -14.42
N GLN A 151 -28.85 -31.01 -15.65
CA GLN A 151 -27.96 -31.92 -16.39
C GLN A 151 -27.50 -31.25 -17.69
N ALA A 152 -26.18 -31.25 -17.91
CA ALA A 152 -25.59 -30.79 -19.16
C ALA A 152 -25.79 -31.87 -20.23
N VAL A 153 -26.76 -31.66 -21.12
CA VAL A 153 -27.00 -32.53 -22.29
C VAL A 153 -26.35 -31.86 -23.50
N SER A 154 -25.50 -32.60 -24.22
CA SER A 154 -24.95 -32.09 -25.48
C SER A 154 -26.08 -31.88 -26.48
N THR A 155 -26.27 -30.65 -26.94
CA THR A 155 -27.25 -30.30 -27.96
C THR A 155 -26.91 -30.96 -29.31
N GLN A 156 -25.65 -31.37 -29.52
CA GLN A 156 -25.17 -32.05 -30.73
C GLN A 156 -24.19 -33.18 -30.38
N PRO A 157 -24.52 -34.46 -30.64
CA PRO A 157 -23.72 -35.60 -30.17
C PRO A 157 -22.47 -35.92 -31.00
N ASN A 158 -22.29 -35.31 -32.18
CA ASN A 158 -21.30 -35.77 -33.18
C ASN A 158 -20.28 -34.70 -33.61
N MET A 159 -20.00 -33.70 -32.77
CA MET A 159 -18.88 -32.79 -33.02
C MET A 159 -17.62 -33.32 -32.33
N ILE A 160 -16.57 -33.57 -33.12
CA ILE A 160 -15.21 -33.74 -32.62
C ILE A 160 -14.88 -32.46 -31.84
N ARG A 161 -14.47 -32.57 -30.57
CA ARG A 161 -14.10 -31.41 -29.75
C ARG A 161 -12.84 -30.77 -30.33
N ASP A 162 -13.00 -29.81 -31.22
CA ASP A 162 -11.93 -28.87 -31.54
C ASP A 162 -11.72 -27.99 -30.31
N ILE A 163 -10.62 -28.25 -29.60
CA ILE A 163 -10.19 -27.43 -28.48
C ILE A 163 -9.60 -26.16 -29.10
N ASP A 164 -10.40 -25.10 -29.15
CA ASP A 164 -9.95 -23.83 -29.70
C ASP A 164 -8.99 -23.14 -28.71
N TYR A 165 -7.69 -23.31 -28.98
CA TYR A 165 -6.61 -22.71 -28.20
C TYR A 165 -6.39 -21.21 -28.53
N GLN A 166 -7.15 -20.64 -29.46
CA GLN A 166 -6.94 -19.28 -29.94
C GLN A 166 -7.03 -18.24 -28.81
N PHE A 167 -7.95 -18.44 -27.85
CA PHE A 167 -8.10 -17.52 -26.72
C PHE A 167 -6.99 -17.68 -25.67
N MET A 168 -6.67 -18.92 -25.30
CA MET A 168 -5.61 -19.23 -24.32
C MET A 168 -4.24 -18.71 -24.78
N ASN A 169 -3.90 -18.94 -26.04
CA ASN A 169 -2.64 -18.50 -26.61
C ASN A 169 -2.55 -16.97 -26.71
N ARG A 170 -3.67 -16.29 -26.97
CA ARG A 170 -3.73 -14.83 -27.00
C ARG A 170 -3.50 -14.23 -25.61
N GLU A 171 -4.14 -14.79 -24.59
CA GLU A 171 -4.04 -14.28 -23.21
C GLU A 171 -2.63 -14.50 -22.62
N LEU A 172 -2.03 -15.67 -22.87
CA LEU A 172 -0.64 -15.96 -22.47
C LEU A 172 0.36 -15.00 -23.13
N LEU A 173 0.16 -14.70 -24.42
CA LEU A 173 1.00 -13.78 -25.18
C LEU A 173 0.89 -12.35 -24.62
N TRP A 174 -0.33 -11.87 -24.35
CA TRP A 174 -0.53 -10.53 -23.79
C TRP A 174 0.03 -10.37 -22.39
N HIS A 175 -0.07 -11.40 -21.53
CA HIS A 175 0.54 -11.38 -20.21
C HIS A 175 2.06 -11.29 -20.27
N GLY A 176 2.71 -12.13 -21.09
CA GLY A 176 4.17 -12.05 -21.28
C GLY A 176 4.59 -10.71 -21.88
N PHE A 177 3.87 -10.21 -22.88
CA PHE A 177 4.14 -8.91 -23.50
C PHE A 177 4.02 -7.74 -22.50
N ALA A 178 3.02 -7.77 -21.62
CA ALA A 178 2.82 -6.74 -20.61
C ALA A 178 3.97 -6.70 -19.59
N GLU A 179 4.47 -7.87 -19.16
CA GLU A 179 5.64 -7.94 -18.27
C GLU A 179 6.88 -7.31 -18.92
N PHE A 180 7.14 -7.59 -20.20
CA PHE A 180 8.22 -6.93 -20.94
C PHE A 180 8.02 -5.42 -21.08
N LEU A 181 6.81 -4.95 -21.36
CA LEU A 181 6.52 -3.51 -21.45
C LEU A 181 6.70 -2.79 -20.12
N ILE A 182 6.38 -3.44 -18.99
CA ILE A 182 6.60 -2.87 -17.65
C ILE A 182 8.11 -2.67 -17.39
N PHE A 183 8.97 -3.55 -17.89
CA PHE A 183 10.44 -3.38 -17.80
C PHE A 183 10.99 -2.33 -18.78
N LEU A 184 10.30 -2.08 -19.90
CA LEU A 184 10.66 -1.04 -20.86
C LEU A 184 10.08 0.34 -20.48
N LEU A 185 9.03 0.38 -19.65
CA LEU A 185 8.38 1.59 -19.17
C LEU A 185 9.35 2.61 -18.52
N PRO A 186 10.34 2.20 -17.69
CA PRO A 186 11.32 3.10 -17.09
C PRO A 186 12.36 3.62 -18.10
N LEU A 187 12.52 2.95 -19.24
CA LEU A 187 13.48 3.33 -20.29
C LEU A 187 12.87 4.30 -21.31
N ILE A 188 11.55 4.43 -21.35
CA ILE A 188 10.87 5.35 -22.27
C ILE A 188 10.98 6.77 -21.70
N ASN A 189 11.74 7.62 -22.40
CA ASN A 189 11.82 9.05 -22.11
C ASN A 189 10.47 9.73 -22.39
N THR A 190 9.61 9.71 -21.38
CA THR A 190 8.25 10.29 -21.39
C THR A 190 8.19 11.75 -21.82
N ARG A 191 9.31 12.50 -21.83
CA ARG A 191 9.38 13.88 -22.33
C ARG A 191 9.29 13.95 -23.85
N LYS A 192 10.04 13.10 -24.57
CA LYS A 192 10.00 13.05 -26.04
C LYS A 192 8.68 12.45 -26.54
N LEU A 193 8.19 11.41 -25.85
CA LEU A 193 6.91 10.78 -26.21
C LEU A 193 5.74 11.75 -26.01
N LYS A 194 5.69 12.50 -24.90
CA LYS A 194 4.63 13.47 -24.65
C LYS A 194 4.63 14.62 -25.68
N ALA A 195 5.80 15.14 -26.06
CA ALA A 195 5.92 16.21 -27.05
C ALA A 195 5.50 15.75 -28.46
N THR A 196 5.86 14.53 -28.86
CA THR A 196 5.48 13.95 -30.15
C THR A 196 4.00 13.51 -30.18
N VAL A 197 3.47 12.99 -29.07
CA VAL A 197 2.05 12.63 -28.96
C VAL A 197 1.18 13.87 -28.88
N SER A 198 1.62 14.93 -28.18
CA SER A 198 0.88 16.20 -28.16
C SER A 198 0.86 16.88 -29.52
N SER A 199 1.95 16.83 -30.29
CA SER A 199 1.96 17.39 -31.65
C SER A 199 1.18 16.54 -32.66
N PHE A 200 1.01 15.24 -32.40
CA PHE A 200 0.22 14.35 -33.25
C PHE A 200 -1.28 14.39 -32.93
N VAL A 201 -1.66 14.50 -31.65
CA VAL A 201 -3.07 14.59 -31.22
C VAL A 201 -3.61 16.02 -31.36
N PHE A 202 -2.78 17.04 -31.14
CA PHE A 202 -3.07 18.43 -31.50
C PHE A 202 -2.31 18.81 -32.77
N GLY A 203 -2.69 18.18 -33.88
CA GLY A 203 -2.21 18.56 -35.20
C GLY A 203 -2.97 19.76 -35.75
N GLY A 204 -2.47 20.98 -35.50
CA GLY A 204 -2.66 22.10 -36.44
C GLY A 204 -2.98 23.46 -35.83
N ASP A 205 -1.95 24.26 -35.55
CA ASP A 205 -1.82 25.52 -36.30
C ASP A 205 -0.36 25.96 -36.44
N ARG A 206 0.00 26.47 -37.63
CA ARG A 206 1.34 26.91 -38.02
C ARG A 206 1.40 28.45 -38.07
N ALA A 207 2.38 29.04 -37.40
CA ALA A 207 3.05 30.28 -37.82
C ALA A 207 4.40 30.33 -37.08
N ARG A 208 5.58 30.14 -37.69
CA ARG A 208 6.34 31.03 -38.59
C ARG A 208 6.47 32.49 -38.08
N GLY A 209 7.69 32.82 -37.68
CA GLY A 209 8.24 34.13 -37.26
C GLY A 209 9.36 33.82 -36.27
N GLU A 210 10.63 33.63 -36.64
CA GLU A 210 11.61 34.58 -37.21
C GLU A 210 11.76 35.85 -36.35
N GLY A 211 12.97 36.07 -35.81
CA GLY A 211 13.38 37.34 -35.22
C GLY A 211 13.76 37.30 -33.74
N THR A 212 15.07 37.22 -33.49
CA THR A 212 15.82 37.80 -32.37
C THR A 212 15.05 38.69 -31.37
N THR A 213 15.02 38.26 -30.11
CA THR A 213 15.18 39.17 -28.94
C THR A 213 15.84 38.38 -27.81
N GLU A 214 17.15 38.17 -27.96
CA GLU A 214 18.04 37.89 -26.83
C GLU A 214 17.96 39.08 -25.87
N GLY A 215 17.41 38.89 -24.67
CA GLY A 215 17.28 40.02 -23.72
C GLY A 215 16.80 39.68 -22.32
N GLN A 216 15.60 39.10 -22.14
CA GLN A 216 14.98 39.09 -20.80
C GLN A 216 14.19 37.83 -20.41
N GLN A 217 14.17 36.76 -21.20
CA GLN A 217 13.33 35.57 -20.91
C GLN A 217 14.09 34.32 -20.45
N LEU A 218 15.40 34.41 -20.20
CA LEU A 218 16.22 33.23 -19.87
C LEU A 218 15.91 32.58 -18.50
N TRP A 219 15.15 33.24 -17.62
CA TRP A 219 14.97 32.82 -16.22
C TRP A 219 13.52 32.42 -15.88
N LYS A 220 12.70 32.09 -16.87
CA LYS A 220 11.28 31.74 -16.65
C LYS A 220 11.04 30.24 -16.47
N GLU A 221 11.83 29.41 -17.14
CA GLU A 221 11.65 27.96 -17.14
C GLU A 221 12.99 27.24 -16.99
N CYS A 222 12.95 26.08 -16.34
CA CYS A 222 14.07 25.17 -16.24
C CYS A 222 14.33 24.54 -17.62
N GLY A 223 15.57 24.67 -18.12
CA GLY A 223 15.96 24.11 -19.42
C GLY A 223 15.88 22.59 -19.54
N LEU A 224 15.62 21.87 -18.44
CA LEU A 224 15.42 20.42 -18.41
C LEU A 224 13.94 20.05 -18.25
N CYS A 225 13.24 20.57 -17.24
CA CYS A 225 11.85 20.17 -16.95
C CYS A 225 10.78 21.08 -17.56
N GLY A 226 11.13 22.27 -18.07
CA GLY A 226 10.18 23.22 -18.66
C GLY A 226 9.25 23.92 -17.66
N GLU A 227 9.47 23.71 -16.36
CA GLU A 227 8.71 24.32 -15.27
C GLU A 227 9.52 25.40 -14.56
N TRP A 228 8.88 26.20 -13.71
CA TRP A 228 9.57 27.20 -12.90
C TRP A 228 10.67 26.55 -12.04
N PRO A 229 11.92 27.05 -12.07
CA PRO A 229 13.05 26.33 -11.50
C PRO A 229 13.01 26.29 -9.96
N THR A 230 12.90 25.10 -9.38
CA THR A 230 13.06 24.88 -7.93
C THR A 230 14.54 24.92 -7.57
N MET A 231 14.95 25.93 -6.80
CA MET A 231 16.34 26.21 -6.44
C MET A 231 17.24 26.34 -7.69
N PRO A 232 17.19 27.48 -8.39
CA PRO A 232 17.81 27.67 -9.70
C PRO A 232 19.34 27.55 -9.66
N HIS A 233 19.88 26.74 -10.56
CA HIS A 233 21.31 26.50 -10.72
C HIS A 233 21.74 26.71 -12.18
N THR A 234 22.94 27.22 -12.36
CA THR A 234 23.60 27.39 -13.67
C THR A 234 24.88 26.56 -13.73
N VAL A 235 25.26 26.17 -14.93
CA VAL A 235 26.45 25.33 -15.17
C VAL A 235 27.49 26.06 -16.02
N GLY A 236 27.82 27.30 -15.65
CA GLY A 236 28.78 28.14 -16.38
C GLY A 236 28.23 28.77 -17.67
N CYS A 237 26.93 28.63 -17.93
CA CYS A 237 26.22 29.28 -19.04
C CYS A 237 24.99 30.06 -18.53
N ARG A 238 24.32 30.79 -19.43
CA ARG A 238 23.14 31.62 -19.09
C ARG A 238 21.84 30.82 -18.85
N HIS A 239 21.86 29.50 -19.00
CA HIS A 239 20.69 28.64 -18.83
C HIS A 239 20.47 28.23 -17.37
N VAL A 240 19.21 28.34 -16.92
CA VAL A 240 18.80 28.01 -15.55
C VAL A 240 18.15 26.62 -15.51
N PHE A 241 18.49 25.86 -14.47
CA PHE A 241 17.96 24.52 -14.22
C PHE A 241 17.54 24.38 -12.75
N CYS A 242 16.59 23.49 -12.45
CA CYS A 242 16.34 23.09 -11.06
C CYS A 242 17.55 22.34 -10.50
N TYR A 243 17.84 22.48 -9.20
CA TYR A 243 18.90 21.73 -8.53
C TYR A 243 18.84 20.22 -8.82
N TYR A 244 17.68 19.59 -8.61
CA TYR A 244 17.53 18.15 -8.83
C TYR A 244 17.65 17.75 -10.31
N CYS A 245 17.22 18.61 -11.22
CA CYS A 245 17.32 18.37 -12.65
C CYS A 245 18.78 18.38 -13.10
N ILE A 246 19.57 19.36 -12.67
CA ILE A 246 20.98 19.42 -13.05
C ILE A 246 21.83 18.40 -12.31
N LYS A 247 21.50 18.11 -11.05
CA LYS A 247 22.21 17.10 -10.26
C LYS A 247 22.01 15.70 -10.83
N SER A 248 20.79 15.34 -11.22
CA SER A 248 20.52 14.06 -11.90
C SER A 248 21.26 13.96 -13.24
N HIS A 249 21.31 15.05 -14.03
CA HIS A 249 22.08 15.10 -15.26
C HIS A 249 23.59 14.96 -15.03
N SER A 250 24.13 15.52 -13.93
CA SER A 250 25.55 15.36 -13.56
C SER A 250 25.93 13.96 -13.08
N ILE A 251 24.95 13.16 -12.65
CA ILE A 251 25.17 11.78 -12.23
C ILE A 251 25.09 10.85 -13.45
N ALA A 252 24.24 11.18 -14.43
CA ALA A 252 24.07 10.40 -15.64
C ALA A 252 25.25 10.55 -16.61
N ASP A 253 25.78 11.77 -16.79
CA ASP A 253 26.84 12.05 -17.76
C ASP A 253 28.18 12.33 -17.07
N THR A 254 29.24 11.65 -17.50
CA THR A 254 30.61 11.78 -16.96
C THR A 254 31.24 13.14 -17.30
N CYS A 255 30.77 13.79 -18.36
CA CYS A 255 31.12 15.16 -18.74
C CYS A 255 29.87 16.02 -18.64
N LEU A 256 29.77 16.83 -17.58
CA LEU A 256 28.65 17.74 -17.42
C LEU A 256 28.72 18.78 -18.56
N THR A 257 27.77 18.69 -19.49
CA THR A 257 27.59 19.64 -20.58
C THR A 257 26.21 20.25 -20.47
N CYS A 258 26.07 21.51 -20.88
CA CYS A 258 24.77 22.15 -20.87
C CYS A 258 23.85 21.49 -21.92
N PRO A 259 22.68 20.94 -21.55
CA PRO A 259 21.77 20.28 -22.49
C PRO A 259 21.11 21.26 -23.49
N LYS A 260 21.20 22.58 -23.26
CA LYS A 260 20.65 23.62 -24.15
C LYS A 260 21.67 24.19 -25.13
N CYS A 261 22.95 24.34 -24.74
CA CYS A 261 23.97 24.99 -25.57
C CYS A 261 25.26 24.18 -25.77
N GLY A 262 25.38 23.00 -25.17
CA GLY A 262 26.55 22.14 -25.30
C GLY A 262 27.83 22.69 -24.68
N ALA A 263 27.78 23.81 -23.95
CA ALA A 263 28.95 24.38 -23.29
C ALA A 263 29.47 23.44 -22.21
N GLU A 264 30.80 23.26 -22.16
CA GLU A 264 31.47 22.53 -21.08
C GLU A 264 31.19 23.22 -19.76
N ALA A 265 30.60 22.46 -18.84
CA ALA A 265 30.02 23.00 -17.64
C ALA A 265 30.91 22.66 -16.43
N GLY A 266 31.29 23.69 -15.67
CA GLY A 266 31.87 23.53 -14.34
C GLY A 266 30.85 22.98 -13.33
N GLN A 267 31.25 22.86 -12.06
CA GLN A 267 30.32 22.43 -11.00
C GLN A 267 29.05 23.33 -10.97
N PRO A 268 27.86 22.75 -10.74
CA PRO A 268 26.61 23.51 -10.72
C PRO A 268 26.64 24.54 -9.59
N GLN A 269 26.47 25.82 -9.93
CA GLN A 269 26.44 26.92 -8.97
C GLN A 269 25.02 27.47 -8.81
N PRO A 270 24.63 27.89 -7.60
CA PRO A 270 23.33 28.50 -7.36
C PRO A 270 23.25 29.88 -8.03
N VAL A 271 22.12 30.17 -8.67
CA VAL A 271 21.86 31.48 -9.26
C VAL A 271 21.55 32.48 -8.16
N LYS A 272 22.38 33.53 -8.04
CA LYS A 272 22.09 34.66 -7.14
C LYS A 272 21.03 35.55 -7.79
N MET A 273 19.79 35.43 -7.32
CA MET A 273 18.71 36.33 -7.71
C MET A 273 18.79 37.59 -6.84
N ASN A 274 19.14 38.73 -7.43
CA ASN A 274 18.91 40.02 -6.77
C ASN A 274 17.43 40.36 -6.95
N VAL A 275 16.65 40.21 -5.89
CA VAL A 275 15.24 40.60 -5.88
C VAL A 275 15.18 42.09 -5.59
N GLU A 276 15.13 42.92 -6.64
CA GLU A 276 14.66 44.30 -6.48
C GLU A 276 13.14 44.25 -6.34
N MET A 277 12.67 44.47 -5.11
CA MET A 277 11.24 44.66 -4.83
C MET A 277 10.86 46.03 -5.39
N THR A 278 10.17 46.07 -6.52
CA THR A 278 9.50 47.28 -6.97
C THR A 278 8.30 47.51 -6.05
N GLU A 279 8.44 48.40 -5.08
CA GLU A 279 7.35 48.88 -4.24
C GLU A 279 6.29 49.53 -5.15
N MET A 280 5.04 49.06 -5.04
CA MET A 280 3.84 49.71 -5.57
C MET A 280 2.97 50.15 -4.40
#